data_AF-A0A4P8EJS6-F1
#
_entry.id   AF-A0A4P8EJS6-F1
#
_cell.length_a   1.000
_cell.length_b   1.000
_cell.length_c   1.000
_cell.angle_alpha   90.00
_cell.angle_beta   90.00
_cell.angle_gamma   90.00
#
_symmetry.space_group_name_H-M   'P 1'
#
loop_
_entity.id
_entity.type
_entity.pdbx_description
1 polymer ?
#
loop_
_entity_poly.entity_id
_entity_poly.type
_entity_poly.pdbx_seq_one_letter_code
_entity_poly.pdbx_strand_id
1 'polypeptide(L)'
;MIRPYDTEFSHAVRRAATGIRPQAGVDVAIEGAPLRAILCSEQSLNPAGLELLALAVTGQLRKARKQPIGETMFTHAVRRASAAWRGGKGKSPAVTGDALAIMLRSGQPALGAGERELLAELFAPIPPTVHNELQGRPGKGVGHPDVVAVMEMLRDEIAKGSAHKNAIVDTAKAFQITARTVQEYEAMTREREVALKPTD
;
A
#
# COMPACT_ATOMS: atom_id res chain seq x y z
N MET A 1 -10.33 -9.44 9.63
CA MET A 1 -9.61 -10.22 8.59
C MET A 1 -8.76 -9.24 7.78
N ILE A 2 -7.43 -9.21 7.97
CA ILE A 2 -6.52 -8.39 7.15
C ILE A 2 -5.91 -9.36 6.12
N ARG A 3 -6.24 -9.20 4.84
CA ARG A 3 -5.71 -10.07 3.76
C ARG A 3 -4.32 -9.56 3.34
N PRO A 4 -3.33 -10.45 3.11
CA PRO A 4 -2.01 -10.04 2.64
C PRO A 4 -2.10 -9.43 1.24
N TYR A 5 -1.41 -8.30 1.04
CA TYR A 5 -1.31 -7.60 -0.24
C TYR A 5 -0.43 -8.37 -1.23
N ASP A 6 -0.71 -8.29 -2.52
CA ASP A 6 0.26 -8.65 -3.56
C ASP A 6 1.54 -7.80 -3.38
N THR A 7 2.68 -8.47 -3.26
CA THR A 7 3.99 -7.85 -3.05
C THR A 7 4.36 -6.92 -4.21
N GLU A 8 4.09 -7.32 -5.45
CA GLU A 8 4.41 -6.51 -6.62
C GLU A 8 3.53 -5.27 -6.69
N PHE A 9 2.23 -5.42 -6.41
CA PHE A 9 1.30 -4.30 -6.34
C PHE A 9 1.71 -3.29 -5.26
N SER A 10 2.09 -3.78 -4.08
CA SER A 10 2.58 -2.96 -2.98
C SER A 10 3.84 -2.17 -3.34
N HIS A 11 4.78 -2.81 -4.05
CA HIS A 11 5.98 -2.13 -4.56
C HIS A 11 5.63 -1.07 -5.61
N ALA A 12 4.69 -1.35 -6.51
CA ALA A 12 4.21 -0.39 -7.50
C ALA A 12 3.55 0.84 -6.87
N VAL A 13 2.73 0.66 -5.83
CA VAL A 13 2.12 1.76 -5.06
C VAL A 13 3.17 2.62 -4.38
N ARG A 14 4.14 2.01 -3.68
CA ARG A 14 5.24 2.74 -3.03
C ARG A 14 6.07 3.53 -4.04
N ARG A 15 6.36 2.94 -5.21
CA ARG A 15 7.10 3.62 -6.27
C ARG A 15 6.32 4.83 -6.78
N ALA A 16 5.02 4.68 -7.05
CA ALA A 16 4.14 5.75 -7.50
C ALA A 16 4.12 6.92 -6.51
N ALA A 17 4.06 6.63 -5.20
CA ALA A 17 4.10 7.64 -4.14
C ALA A 17 5.34 8.55 -4.20
N THR A 18 6.50 8.06 -4.67
CA THR A 18 7.72 8.87 -4.78
C THR A 18 7.68 9.95 -5.86
N GLY A 19 6.75 9.84 -6.82
CA GLY A 19 6.60 10.80 -7.92
C GLY A 19 5.50 11.83 -7.71
N ILE A 20 4.74 11.75 -6.62
CA ILE A 20 3.65 12.68 -6.30
C ILE A 20 3.97 13.46 -5.04
N ARG A 21 3.54 14.73 -4.97
CA ARG A 21 3.68 15.61 -3.80
C ARG A 21 2.37 16.35 -3.56
N PRO A 22 1.94 16.58 -2.31
CA PRO A 22 0.78 17.41 -2.03
C PRO A 22 0.91 18.81 -2.62
N GLN A 23 -0.16 19.33 -3.21
CA GLN A 23 -0.27 20.73 -3.60
C GLN A 23 -0.21 21.62 -2.34
N ALA A 24 0.45 22.77 -2.45
CA ALA A 24 0.58 23.67 -1.30
C ALA A 24 -0.82 24.16 -0.86
N GLY A 25 -1.09 24.09 0.44
CA GLY A 25 -2.37 24.49 1.03
C GLY A 25 -3.52 23.50 0.82
N VAL A 26 -3.26 22.33 0.22
CA VAL A 26 -4.29 21.29 0.03
C VAL A 26 -4.08 20.17 1.03
N ASP A 27 -5.13 19.83 1.77
CA ASP A 27 -5.18 18.64 2.60
C ASP A 27 -5.61 17.43 1.76
N VAL A 28 -4.63 16.58 1.46
CA VAL A 28 -4.86 15.43 0.57
C VAL A 28 -5.72 14.35 1.24
N ALA A 29 -5.73 14.28 2.57
CA ALA A 29 -6.60 13.34 3.28
C ALA A 29 -8.07 13.74 3.08
N ILE A 30 -8.38 15.04 3.16
CA ILE A 30 -9.73 15.58 2.92
C ILE A 30 -10.14 15.38 1.46
N GLU A 31 -9.28 15.77 0.52
CA GLU A 31 -9.59 15.68 -0.91
C GLU A 31 -9.71 14.23 -1.41
N GLY A 32 -8.97 13.31 -0.81
CA GLY A 32 -9.00 11.88 -1.12
C GLY A 32 -10.07 11.07 -0.39
N ALA A 33 -10.68 11.59 0.69
CA ALA A 33 -11.63 10.85 1.52
C ALA A 33 -12.81 10.23 0.73
N PRO A 34 -13.43 10.92 -0.24
CA PRO A 34 -14.50 10.32 -1.05
C PRO A 34 -14.00 9.13 -1.88
N LEU A 35 -12.78 9.21 -2.43
CA LEU A 35 -12.20 8.11 -3.20
C LEU A 35 -11.88 6.91 -2.30
N ARG A 36 -11.32 7.17 -1.11
CA ARG A 36 -11.08 6.14 -0.10
C ARG A 36 -12.36 5.40 0.28
N ALA A 37 -13.46 6.11 0.51
CA ALA A 37 -14.74 5.48 0.85
C ALA A 37 -15.23 4.52 -0.25
N ILE A 38 -15.06 4.88 -1.53
CA ILE A 38 -15.46 4.03 -2.65
C ILE A 38 -14.50 2.84 -2.82
N LEU A 39 -13.18 3.06 -2.73
CA LEU A 39 -12.18 1.99 -2.84
C LEU A 39 -12.32 0.97 -1.72
N CYS A 40 -12.58 1.41 -0.49
CA CYS A 40 -12.78 0.54 0.66
C CYS A 40 -14.19 -0.11 0.71
N SER A 41 -15.07 0.18 -0.27
CA SER A 41 -16.38 -0.46 -0.36
C SER A 41 -16.32 -1.80 -1.08
N GLU A 42 -17.38 -2.60 -0.96
CA GLU A 42 -17.55 -3.86 -1.70
C GLU A 42 -17.84 -3.66 -3.20
N GLN A 43 -18.00 -2.41 -3.65
CA GLN A 43 -18.29 -2.10 -5.04
C GLN A 43 -17.15 -2.58 -5.95
N SER A 44 -17.47 -3.32 -7.01
CA SER A 44 -16.49 -3.69 -8.02
C SER A 44 -16.10 -2.48 -8.86
N LEU A 45 -14.79 -2.36 -9.13
CA LEU A 45 -14.27 -1.34 -10.03
C LEU A 45 -14.37 -1.86 -11.47
N ASN A 46 -15.09 -1.13 -12.32
CA ASN A 46 -15.17 -1.44 -13.74
C ASN A 46 -13.87 -1.04 -14.46
N PRO A 47 -13.61 -1.55 -15.69
CA PRO A 47 -12.40 -1.22 -16.44
C PRO A 47 -12.18 0.29 -16.66
N ALA A 48 -13.26 1.05 -16.83
CA ALA A 48 -13.18 2.51 -16.95
C ALA A 48 -12.67 3.19 -15.66
N GLY A 49 -13.08 2.68 -14.50
CA GLY A 49 -12.60 3.14 -13.19
C GLY A 49 -11.12 2.81 -12.96
N LEU A 50 -10.68 1.63 -13.41
CA LEU A 50 -9.27 1.25 -13.37
C LEU A 50 -8.40 2.14 -14.27
N GLU A 51 -8.87 2.48 -15.47
CA GLU A 51 -8.15 3.40 -16.36
C GLU A 51 -8.06 4.80 -15.76
N LEU A 52 -9.12 5.29 -15.10
CA LEU A 52 -9.08 6.58 -14.39
C LEU A 52 -8.04 6.60 -13.28
N LEU A 53 -7.93 5.52 -12.50
CA LEU A 53 -6.87 5.37 -11.50
C LEU A 53 -5.48 5.30 -12.16
N ALA A 54 -5.33 4.59 -13.28
CA ALA A 54 -4.07 4.49 -14.02
C ALA A 54 -3.59 5.88 -14.54
N LEU A 55 -4.51 6.69 -15.05
CA LEU A 55 -4.23 8.07 -15.46
C LEU A 55 -3.93 8.97 -14.26
N ALA A 56 -4.56 8.73 -13.11
CA ALA A 56 -4.31 9.49 -11.88
C ALA A 56 -2.89 9.26 -11.34
N VAL A 57 -2.45 7.99 -11.24
CA VAL A 57 -1.13 7.64 -10.69
C VAL A 57 0.04 8.05 -11.59
N THR A 58 -0.20 8.19 -12.90
CA THR A 58 0.78 8.70 -13.87
C THR A 58 0.74 10.22 -14.03
N GLY A 59 -0.16 10.92 -13.32
CA GLY A 59 -0.35 12.37 -13.45
C GLY A 59 -0.92 12.82 -14.80
N GLN A 60 -1.44 11.89 -15.61
CA GLN A 60 -1.98 12.15 -16.94
C GLN A 60 -3.48 12.52 -16.93
N LEU A 61 -4.17 12.34 -15.80
CA LEU A 61 -5.60 12.62 -15.67
C LEU A 61 -5.98 14.07 -16.01
N ARG A 62 -5.12 15.05 -15.73
CA ARG A 62 -5.34 16.47 -16.10
C ARG A 62 -5.34 16.71 -17.62
N LYS A 63 -4.73 15.82 -18.41
CA LYS A 63 -4.66 15.91 -19.88
C LYS A 63 -5.87 15.27 -20.58
N ALA A 64 -6.65 14.46 -19.86
CA ALA A 64 -7.92 13.91 -20.33
C ALA A 64 -9.00 15.03 -20.32
N ARG A 65 -8.87 15.97 -21.27
CA ARG A 65 -9.79 17.08 -21.51
C ARG A 65 -11.12 16.54 -22.04
N LYS A 66 -12.13 16.46 -21.16
CA LYS A 66 -13.56 16.73 -21.36
C LYS A 66 -14.29 16.25 -20.11
N GLN A 67 -15.05 17.14 -19.46
CA GLN A 67 -16.09 16.72 -18.52
C GLN A 67 -17.21 16.09 -19.36
N PRO A 68 -17.47 14.77 -19.26
CA PRO A 68 -18.64 14.20 -19.89
C PRO A 68 -19.87 14.54 -19.04
N ILE A 69 -20.98 14.88 -19.71
CA ILE A 69 -22.30 14.88 -19.09
C ILE A 69 -22.60 13.44 -18.66
N GLY A 70 -22.81 13.18 -17.36
CA GLY A 70 -22.96 11.84 -16.79
C GLY A 70 -21.77 11.32 -15.96
N GLU A 71 -20.92 12.22 -15.43
CA GLU A 71 -19.79 11.85 -14.57
C GLU A 71 -20.24 11.08 -13.32
N THR A 72 -19.67 9.89 -13.09
CA THR A 72 -19.96 9.08 -11.90
C THR A 72 -19.31 9.65 -10.65
N MET A 73 -19.88 9.39 -9.46
CA MET A 73 -19.28 9.76 -8.18
C MET A 73 -17.83 9.30 -8.04
N PHE A 74 -17.51 8.11 -8.56
CA PHE A 74 -16.16 7.58 -8.60
C PHE A 74 -15.22 8.45 -9.46
N THR A 75 -15.64 8.82 -10.67
CA THR A 75 -14.83 9.65 -11.57
C THR A 75 -14.52 11.00 -10.92
N HIS A 76 -15.53 11.60 -10.29
CA HIS A 76 -15.36 12.85 -9.57
C HIS A 76 -14.36 12.71 -8.40
N ALA A 77 -14.48 11.65 -7.61
CA ALA A 77 -13.59 11.36 -6.50
C ALA A 77 -12.13 11.15 -6.95
N VAL A 78 -11.90 10.41 -8.05
CA VAL A 78 -10.55 10.22 -8.62
C VAL A 78 -9.95 11.54 -9.08
N ARG A 79 -10.73 12.39 -9.77
CA ARG A 79 -10.24 13.70 -10.22
C ARG A 79 -9.88 14.61 -9.06
N ARG A 80 -10.73 14.67 -8.04
CA ARG A 80 -10.52 15.47 -6.84
C ARG A 80 -9.26 15.04 -6.09
N ALA A 81 -9.13 13.74 -5.82
CA ALA A 81 -7.95 13.18 -5.18
C ALA A 81 -6.67 13.41 -6.01
N SER A 82 -6.72 13.20 -7.34
CA SER A 82 -5.59 13.42 -8.23
C SER A 82 -5.18 14.90 -8.32
N ALA A 83 -6.15 15.83 -8.25
CA ALA A 83 -5.88 17.27 -8.27
C ALA A 83 -5.14 17.75 -7.02
N ALA A 84 -5.33 17.09 -5.88
CA ALA A 84 -4.60 17.38 -4.64
C ALA A 84 -3.10 17.06 -4.73
N TRP A 85 -2.71 16.23 -5.71
CA TRP A 85 -1.33 15.90 -6.00
C TRP A 85 -0.76 16.74 -7.14
N ARG A 86 0.53 17.07 -7.00
CA ARG A 86 1.40 17.65 -8.03
C ARG A 86 2.62 16.75 -8.22
N GLY A 87 3.43 16.98 -9.26
CA GLY A 87 4.65 16.21 -9.49
C GLY A 87 5.67 16.36 -8.36
N GLY A 88 6.34 15.26 -8.01
CA GLY A 88 7.41 15.19 -7.03
C GLY A 88 8.69 15.90 -7.47
N LYS A 89 9.58 16.23 -6.51
CA LYS A 89 10.88 16.86 -6.82
C LYS A 89 11.81 15.80 -7.42
N GLY A 90 12.10 15.90 -8.71
CA GLY A 90 13.10 15.09 -9.40
C GLY A 90 12.60 13.78 -10.03
N LYS A 91 11.36 13.34 -9.78
CA LYS A 91 10.76 12.17 -10.42
C LYS A 91 9.41 12.53 -11.06
N SER A 92 9.27 12.22 -12.36
CA SER A 92 8.03 12.42 -13.09
C SER A 92 7.00 11.36 -12.69
N PRO A 93 5.75 11.74 -12.32
CA PRO A 93 4.67 10.79 -12.05
C PRO A 93 4.49 9.74 -13.15
N ALA A 94 4.72 10.12 -14.41
CA ALA A 94 4.63 9.22 -15.54
C ALA A 94 5.64 8.06 -15.48
N VAL A 95 6.81 8.27 -14.87
CA VAL A 95 7.88 7.24 -14.75
C VAL A 95 7.73 6.42 -13.47
N THR A 96 7.30 7.04 -12.37
CA THR A 96 7.16 6.35 -11.09
C THR A 96 5.85 5.57 -10.98
N GLY A 97 4.79 6.06 -11.62
CA GLY A 97 3.46 5.46 -11.61
C GLY A 97 3.23 4.42 -12.72
N ASP A 98 4.16 4.27 -13.67
CA ASP A 98 3.98 3.42 -14.87
C ASP A 98 3.65 1.96 -14.53
N ALA A 99 4.45 1.35 -13.64
CA ALA A 99 4.24 -0.03 -13.21
C ALA A 99 2.84 -0.24 -12.59
N LEU A 100 2.39 0.70 -11.76
CA LEU A 100 1.06 0.64 -11.15
C LEU A 100 -0.03 0.85 -12.19
N ALA A 101 0.16 1.75 -13.16
CA ALA A 101 -0.79 1.98 -14.24
C ALA A 101 -0.94 0.74 -15.14
N ILE A 102 0.15 0.02 -15.42
CA ILE A 102 0.12 -1.25 -16.16
C ILE A 102 -0.71 -2.29 -15.41
N MET A 103 -0.48 -2.45 -14.10
CA MET A 103 -1.25 -3.38 -13.25
C MET A 103 -2.73 -3.02 -13.17
N LEU A 104 -3.06 -1.72 -13.08
CA LEU A 104 -4.45 -1.28 -13.09
C LEU A 104 -5.13 -1.58 -14.43
N ARG A 105 -4.42 -1.39 -15.54
CA ARG A 105 -4.93 -1.65 -16.89
C ARG A 105 -5.07 -3.13 -17.23
N SER A 106 -4.17 -3.98 -16.72
CA SER A 106 -4.28 -5.43 -16.91
C SER A 106 -5.53 -6.00 -16.25
N GLY A 107 -6.01 -5.35 -15.18
CA GLY A 107 -7.12 -5.84 -14.36
C GLY A 107 -6.82 -7.19 -13.71
N GLN A 108 -5.54 -7.59 -13.67
CA GLN A 108 -5.08 -8.89 -13.22
C GLN A 108 -3.83 -8.73 -12.32
N PRO A 109 -3.85 -9.30 -11.10
CA PRO A 109 -5.01 -9.92 -10.46
C PRO A 109 -6.12 -8.89 -10.17
N ALA A 110 -7.36 -9.35 -10.01
CA ALA A 110 -8.46 -8.47 -9.62
C ALA A 110 -8.12 -7.75 -8.30
N LEU A 111 -8.33 -6.43 -8.23
CA LEU A 111 -8.04 -5.65 -7.03
C LEU A 111 -8.85 -6.16 -5.84
N GLY A 112 -8.16 -6.84 -4.93
CA GLY A 112 -8.70 -7.29 -3.66
C GLY A 112 -8.86 -6.14 -2.67
N ALA A 113 -9.40 -6.45 -1.49
CA ALA A 113 -9.61 -5.46 -0.44
C ALA A 113 -8.30 -4.78 0.00
N GLY A 114 -7.19 -5.52 0.00
CA GLY A 114 -5.88 -4.99 0.35
C GLY A 114 -5.36 -4.01 -0.69
N GLU A 115 -5.37 -4.39 -1.97
CA GLU A 115 -4.88 -3.53 -3.06
C GLU A 115 -5.68 -2.22 -3.12
N ARG A 116 -6.99 -2.29 -2.85
CA ARG A 116 -7.85 -1.11 -2.74
C ARG A 116 -7.49 -0.23 -1.54
N GLU A 117 -7.14 -0.81 -0.40
CA GLU A 117 -6.67 -0.06 0.78
C GLU A 117 -5.36 0.67 0.50
N LEU A 118 -4.42 0.02 -0.20
CA LEU A 118 -3.15 0.64 -0.62
C LEU A 118 -3.36 1.79 -1.60
N LEU A 119 -4.26 1.62 -2.58
CA LEU A 119 -4.65 2.71 -3.48
C LEU A 119 -5.34 3.84 -2.70
N ALA A 120 -6.18 3.51 -1.73
CA ALA A 120 -6.85 4.51 -0.90
C ALA A 120 -5.86 5.31 -0.05
N GLU A 121 -4.83 4.66 0.48
CA GLU A 121 -3.74 5.32 1.22
C GLU A 121 -2.88 6.21 0.32
N LEU A 122 -2.65 5.81 -0.93
CA LEU A 122 -1.94 6.63 -1.92
C LEU A 122 -2.69 7.96 -2.18
N PHE A 123 -4.02 7.93 -2.24
CA PHE A 123 -4.84 9.10 -2.60
C PHE A 123 -5.37 9.88 -1.40
N ALA A 124 -5.51 9.24 -0.24
CA ALA A 124 -5.98 9.80 1.01
C ALA A 124 -5.07 9.27 2.15
N PRO A 125 -3.84 9.81 2.25
CA PRO A 125 -2.88 9.35 3.24
C PRO A 125 -3.45 9.62 4.63
N ILE A 126 -3.35 8.63 5.51
CA ILE A 126 -3.76 8.80 6.89
C ILE A 126 -2.75 9.77 7.54
N PRO A 127 -3.21 10.83 8.24
CA PRO A 127 -2.30 11.75 8.91
C PRO A 127 -1.35 11.02 9.88
N PRO A 128 -0.08 11.43 9.99
CA PRO A 128 0.90 10.85 10.92
C PRO A 128 0.37 10.76 12.38
N THR A 129 -0.50 11.69 12.76
CA THR A 129 -1.14 11.76 14.07
C THR A 129 -2.14 10.63 14.33
N VAL A 130 -2.89 10.18 13.32
CA VAL A 130 -3.75 8.97 13.40
C VAL A 130 -2.92 7.70 13.18
N HIS A 131 -1.81 7.81 12.44
CA HIS A 131 -0.80 6.76 12.26
C HIS A 131 -0.14 6.34 13.59
N ASN A 132 0.04 7.27 14.52
CA ASN A 132 0.59 7.00 15.86
C ASN A 132 -0.44 6.41 16.84
N GLU A 133 -1.75 6.56 16.58
CA GLU A 133 -2.81 5.92 17.37
C GLU A 133 -3.03 4.45 16.97
N LEU A 134 -2.59 4.05 15.76
CA LEU A 134 -2.54 2.67 15.29
C LEU A 134 -1.21 1.98 15.64
N GLN A 135 -0.74 2.11 16.89
CA GLN A 135 0.41 1.37 17.40
C GLN A 135 0.16 -0.14 17.24
N GLY A 136 0.82 -0.75 16.25
CA GLY A 136 0.73 -2.20 16.02
C GLY A 136 0.72 -2.63 14.56
N ARG A 137 0.73 -1.71 13.57
CA ARG A 137 1.02 -2.09 12.18
C ARG A 137 2.54 -2.03 11.93
N PRO A 138 3.22 -3.17 11.77
CA PRO A 138 4.60 -3.20 11.30
C PRO A 138 4.72 -2.53 9.94
N GLY A 139 5.75 -1.69 9.76
CA GLY A 139 5.94 -0.87 8.54
C GLY A 139 6.13 -1.65 7.23
N LYS A 140 6.21 -2.99 7.30
CA LYS A 140 6.36 -3.91 6.17
C LYS A 140 5.50 -5.15 6.44
N GLY A 141 4.70 -5.59 5.46
CA GLY A 141 3.86 -6.79 5.60
C GLY A 141 4.66 -8.09 5.52
N VAL A 142 4.05 -9.20 5.91
CA VAL A 142 4.65 -10.55 6.02
C VAL A 142 5.31 -11.08 4.75
N GLY A 143 4.89 -10.60 3.56
CA GLY A 143 5.49 -10.99 2.27
C GLY A 143 6.66 -10.12 1.82
N HIS A 144 7.01 -9.07 2.55
CA HIS A 144 8.09 -8.16 2.15
C HIS A 144 9.44 -8.89 2.22
N PRO A 145 10.34 -8.76 1.21
CA PRO A 145 11.64 -9.45 1.20
C PRO A 145 12.43 -9.26 2.49
N ASP A 146 12.48 -8.03 3.00
CA ASP A 146 13.14 -7.74 4.30
C ASP A 146 12.48 -8.46 5.50
N VAL A 147 11.15 -8.62 5.51
CA VAL A 147 10.46 -9.34 6.59
C VAL A 147 10.74 -10.84 6.49
N VAL A 148 10.74 -11.39 5.26
CA VAL A 148 11.10 -12.79 5.01
C VAL A 148 12.53 -13.06 5.46
N ALA A 149 13.49 -12.22 5.09
CA ALA A 149 14.89 -12.35 5.49
C ALA A 149 15.08 -12.27 7.02
N VAL A 150 14.35 -11.37 7.70
CA VAL A 150 14.36 -11.27 9.16
C VAL A 150 13.81 -12.53 9.81
N MET A 151 12.71 -13.10 9.28
CA MET A 151 12.10 -14.31 9.83
C MET A 151 12.90 -15.58 9.52
N GLU A 152 13.55 -15.67 8.36
CA GLU A 152 14.48 -16.76 8.05
C GLU A 152 15.66 -16.78 9.02
N MET A 153 16.30 -15.63 9.25
CA MET A 153 17.37 -15.53 10.24
C MET A 153 16.91 -15.87 11.66
N LEU A 154 15.71 -15.40 12.06
CA LEU A 154 15.15 -15.74 13.37
C LEU A 154 14.96 -17.27 13.53
N ARG A 155 14.45 -17.94 12.48
CA ARG A 155 14.28 -19.40 12.47
C ARG A 155 15.62 -20.12 12.51
N ASP A 156 16.61 -19.64 11.77
CA ASP A 156 17.96 -20.22 11.77
C ASP A 156 18.61 -20.12 13.15
N GLU A 157 18.46 -18.98 13.85
CA GLU A 157 18.97 -18.82 15.21
C GLU A 157 18.28 -19.76 16.20
N ILE A 158 16.96 -19.92 16.10
CA ILE A 158 16.22 -20.88 16.94
C ILE A 158 16.66 -22.32 16.61
N ALA A 159 16.85 -22.66 15.34
CA ALA A 159 17.30 -23.98 14.90
C ALA A 159 18.72 -24.33 15.37
N LYS A 160 19.60 -23.33 15.55
CA LYS A 160 20.92 -23.48 16.18
C LYS A 160 20.86 -23.74 17.69
N GLY A 161 19.67 -23.70 18.29
CA GLY A 161 19.47 -23.92 19.73
C GLY A 161 19.48 -22.65 20.57
N SER A 162 19.49 -21.46 19.95
CA SER A 162 19.39 -20.20 20.68
C SER A 162 18.04 -20.10 21.37
N ALA A 163 18.05 -19.68 22.65
CA ALA A 163 16.81 -19.36 23.34
C ALA A 163 16.05 -18.27 22.57
N HIS A 164 14.74 -18.43 22.43
CA HIS A 164 13.91 -17.58 21.57
C HIS A 164 14.09 -16.06 21.82
N LYS A 165 14.23 -15.66 23.09
CA LYS A 165 14.52 -14.25 23.45
C LYS A 165 15.86 -13.75 22.93
N ASN A 166 16.89 -14.59 22.90
CA ASN A 166 18.22 -14.25 22.40
C ASN A 166 18.21 -14.19 20.87
N ALA A 167 17.56 -15.16 20.22
CA ALA A 167 17.39 -15.18 18.77
C ALA A 167 16.72 -13.88 18.25
N ILE A 168 15.71 -13.37 18.97
CA ILE A 168 15.07 -12.08 18.65
C ILE A 168 16.07 -10.92 18.72
N VAL A 169 16.89 -10.86 19.78
CA VAL A 169 17.88 -9.78 19.99
C VAL A 169 18.99 -9.84 18.94
N ASP A 170 19.48 -11.04 18.63
CA ASP A 170 20.56 -11.24 17.66
C ASP A 170 20.10 -10.94 16.23
N THR A 171 18.87 -11.36 15.89
CA THR A 171 18.23 -11.00 14.62
C THR A 171 18.02 -9.48 14.53
N ALA A 172 17.53 -8.84 15.59
CA ALA A 172 17.33 -7.39 15.61
C ALA A 172 18.66 -6.64 15.37
N LYS A 173 19.74 -7.11 16.00
CA LYS A 173 21.09 -6.54 15.84
C LYS A 173 21.62 -6.71 14.41
N ALA A 174 21.44 -7.88 13.80
CA ALA A 174 21.91 -8.16 12.44
C ALA A 174 21.25 -7.26 11.38
N PHE A 175 19.97 -6.95 11.56
CA PHE A 175 19.19 -6.11 10.63
C PHE A 175 19.12 -4.63 11.03
N GLN A 176 19.81 -4.23 12.11
CA GLN A 176 19.76 -2.86 12.66
C GLN A 176 18.33 -2.35 12.93
N ILE A 177 17.47 -3.23 13.43
CA ILE A 177 16.09 -2.93 13.81
C ILE A 177 15.89 -3.15 15.32
N THR A 178 14.72 -2.81 15.84
CA THR A 178 14.41 -3.03 17.25
C THR A 178 13.92 -4.47 17.48
N ALA A 179 14.17 -5.02 18.67
CA ALA A 179 13.62 -6.32 19.08
C ALA A 179 12.08 -6.36 19.02
N ARG A 180 11.44 -5.23 19.32
CA ARG A 180 9.98 -5.06 19.18
C ARG A 180 9.53 -5.24 17.73
N THR A 181 10.26 -4.71 16.77
CA THR A 181 9.97 -4.87 15.33
C THR A 181 10.07 -6.33 14.90
N VAL A 182 11.05 -7.08 15.41
CA VAL A 182 11.19 -8.53 15.13
C VAL A 182 10.00 -9.30 15.70
N GLN A 183 9.58 -8.99 16.93
CA GLN A 183 8.40 -9.61 17.57
C GLN A 183 7.10 -9.30 16.80
N GLU A 184 6.94 -8.07 16.31
CA GLU A 184 5.79 -7.68 15.48
C GLU A 184 5.79 -8.45 14.14
N TYR A 185 6.95 -8.62 13.50
CA TYR A 185 7.10 -9.43 12.29
C TYR A 185 6.80 -10.91 12.53
N GLU A 186 7.26 -11.45 13.65
CA GLU A 186 6.99 -12.83 14.04
C GLU A 186 5.51 -13.07 14.32
N ALA A 187 4.87 -12.21 15.11
CA ALA A 187 3.45 -12.30 15.41
C ALA A 187 2.59 -12.34 14.14
N MET A 188 2.87 -11.44 13.19
CA MET A 188 2.19 -11.45 11.91
C MET A 188 2.47 -12.71 11.07
N THR A 189 3.71 -13.21 11.07
CA THR A 189 4.08 -14.40 10.30
C THR A 189 3.40 -15.64 10.85
N ARG A 190 3.29 -15.74 12.18
CA ARG A 190 2.57 -16.82 12.87
C ARG A 190 1.06 -16.77 12.61
N GLU A 191 0.46 -15.59 12.62
CA GLU A 191 -0.95 -15.41 12.22
C GLU A 191 -1.21 -15.89 10.79
N ARG A 192 -0.28 -15.65 9.86
CA ARG A 192 -0.35 -16.14 8.48
C ARG A 192 -0.25 -17.67 8.39
N GLU A 193 0.68 -18.28 9.11
CA GLU A 193 0.86 -19.75 9.12
C GLU A 193 -0.35 -20.47 9.70
N VAL A 194 -0.97 -19.92 10.74
CA VAL A 194 -2.21 -20.45 11.33
C VAL A 194 -3.37 -20.31 10.36
N ALA A 195 -3.47 -19.20 9.62
CA ALA A 195 -4.51 -18.99 8.61
C ALA A 195 -4.35 -19.86 7.34
N LEU A 196 -3.14 -20.40 7.10
CA LEU A 196 -2.83 -21.27 5.95
C LEU A 196 -2.92 -22.77 6.28
N LYS A 197 -3.04 -23.15 7.56
CA LYS A 197 -3.32 -24.55 7.91
C LYS A 197 -4.76 -24.87 7.49
N PRO A 198 -5.00 -25.88 6.63
CA PRO A 198 -6.35 -26.34 6.37
C PRO A 198 -6.96 -26.80 7.68
N THR A 199 -8.13 -26.27 8.01
CA THR A 199 -9.03 -26.88 8.99
C THR A 199 -9.45 -28.22 8.42
N ASP A 200 -8.88 -29.31 8.96
CA ASP A 200 -9.45 -30.65 8.87
C ASP A 200 -10.78 -30.72 9.64
#